data_AF-A0A511DR18-F1
#
_entry.id   AF-A0A511DR18-F1
#
_cell.length_a   1.000
_cell.length_b   1.000
_cell.length_c   1.000
_cell.angle_alpha   90.00
_cell.angle_beta   90.00
_cell.angle_gamma   90.00
#
_symmetry.space_group_name_H-M   'P 1'
#
loop_
_entity.id
_entity.type
_entity.pdbx_description
1 polymer ?
#
loop_
_entity_poly.entity_id
_entity_poly.type
_entity_poly.pdbx_seq_one_letter_code
_entity_poly.pdbx_strand_id
1 'polypeptide(L)' 'MKLIASNIVAVLWAYIFGEIIGYIGSALEVRAWDPSQVGIAAAITAFIAVNGIYLISKDSASSSKSKD' A
#
# COMPACT_ATOMS: atom_id res chain seq x y z
N MET A 1 -18.95 1.79 -1.95
CA MET A 1 -18.22 2.97 -2.50
C MET A 1 -16.95 3.31 -1.73
N LYS A 2 -16.95 3.36 -0.38
CA LYS A 2 -15.75 3.70 0.42
C LYS A 2 -14.52 2.79 0.20
N LEU A 3 -14.71 1.47 0.06
CA LEU A 3 -13.60 0.53 -0.10
C LEU A 3 -12.88 0.64 -1.46
N ILE A 4 -13.65 0.81 -2.54
CA ILE A 4 -13.10 1.00 -3.89
C ILE A 4 -12.31 2.31 -3.96
N ALA A 5 -12.89 3.40 -3.43
CA ALA A 5 -12.20 4.68 -3.36
C ALA A 5 -10.91 4.60 -2.52
N SER A 6 -10.94 3.92 -1.37
CA SER A 6 -9.76 3.72 -0.52
C SER A 6 -8.64 2.97 -1.23
N ASN A 7 -8.96 1.90 -1.95
CA ASN A 7 -7.97 1.13 -2.70
C ASN A 7 -7.36 1.96 -3.85
N ILE A 8 -8.18 2.70 -4.60
CA ILE A 8 -7.69 3.55 -5.70
C ILE A 8 -6.76 4.65 -5.17
N VAL A 9 -7.17 5.35 -4.11
CA VAL A 9 -6.37 6.41 -3.50
C VAL A 9 -5.06 5.84 -2.96
N ALA A 10 -5.10 4.72 -2.24
CA ALA A 10 -3.91 4.11 -1.68
C ALA A 10 -2.92 3.63 -2.76
N VAL A 11 -3.41 2.98 -3.82
CA VAL A 11 -2.56 2.52 -4.93
C VAL A 11 -1.94 3.69 -5.69
N LEU A 12 -2.72 4.74 -5.96
CA LEU A 12 -2.22 5.94 -6.65
C LEU A 12 -1.13 6.63 -5.84
N TRP A 13 -1.34 6.85 -4.54
CA TRP A 13 -0.34 7.49 -3.69
C TRP A 13 0.88 6.61 -3.46
N ALA A 14 0.70 5.30 -3.31
CA ALA A 14 1.80 4.37 -3.16
C ALA A 14 2.68 4.28 -4.41
N TYR A 15 2.09 4.36 -5.61
CA TYR A 15 2.85 4.42 -6.85
C TYR A 15 3.73 5.68 -6.88
N ILE A 16 3.15 6.86 -6.65
CA ILE A 16 3.88 8.13 -6.69
C ILE A 16 4.98 8.18 -5.60
N PHE A 17 4.66 7.82 -4.37
CA PHE A 17 5.65 7.82 -3.29
C PHE A 17 6.69 6.71 -3.43
N GLY A 18 6.30 5.54 -3.94
CA GLY A 18 7.20 4.43 -4.21
C GLY A 18 8.29 4.83 -5.21
N GLU A 19 7.93 5.58 -6.24
CA GLU A 19 8.87 6.14 -7.21
C GLU A 19 9.85 7.14 -6.59
N ILE A 20 9.35 8.04 -5.73
CA ILE A 20 10.20 9.01 -5.03
C ILE A 20 11.20 8.29 -4.11
N ILE A 21 10.73 7.30 -3.33
CA ILE A 21 11.59 6.51 -2.44
C ILE A 21 12.57 5.66 -3.25
N GLY A 22 12.12 5.06 -4.35
CA GLY A 22 12.96 4.27 -5.26
C GLY A 22 14.09 5.08 -5.86
N TYR A 23 13.79 6.29 -6.33
CA TYR A 23 14.79 7.22 -6.84
C TYR A 23 15.84 7.58 -5.78
N ILE A 24 15.39 7.93 -4.56
CA ILE A 24 16.29 8.23 -3.44
C ILE A 24 17.16 7.02 -3.11
N GLY A 25 16.58 5.83 -3.00
CA GLY A 25 17.31 4.58 -2.73
C GLY A 25 18.35 4.27 -3.81
N SER A 26 17.97 4.43 -5.08
CA SER A 26 18.87 4.20 -6.21
C SER A 26 20.07 5.16 -6.23
N ALA A 27 19.85 6.41 -5.81
CA ALA A 27 20.92 7.40 -5.66
C ALA A 27 21.89 7.05 -4.52
N LEU A 28 21.40 6.40 -3.46
CA LEU A 28 22.22 5.96 -2.33
C LEU A 28 23.02 4.68 -2.63
N GLU A 29 22.45 3.77 -3.42
CA GLU A 29 23.07 2.49 -3.76
C GLU A 29 23.91 2.53 -5.04
N VAL A 30 23.97 3.68 -5.73
CA VAL A 30 24.62 3.87 -7.05
C VAL A 30 24.18 2.77 -8.04
N ARG A 31 22.91 2.41 -7.97
CA ARG A 31 22.30 1.36 -8.81
C ARG A 31 21.53 2.01 -9.95
N ALA A 32 21.35 1.28 -11.05
CA ALA A 32 20.42 1.66 -12.10
C ALA A 32 18.97 1.59 -11.58
N TRP A 33 18.26 2.71 -11.65
CA TRP A 33 16.86 2.82 -11.24
C TRP A 33 15.95 2.37 -12.38
N ASP A 34 15.06 1.41 -12.10
CA ASP A 34 13.93 1.09 -12.99
C ASP A 34 12.62 1.58 -12.35
N PRO A 35 12.08 2.72 -12.81
CA PRO A 35 10.84 3.30 -12.30
C PRO A 35 9.61 2.42 -12.53
N SER A 36 9.60 1.58 -13.57
CA SER A 36 8.46 0.70 -13.82
C SER A 36 8.35 -0.39 -12.76
N GLN A 37 9.49 -0.96 -12.37
CA GLN A 37 9.54 -2.05 -11.41
C GLN A 37 9.19 -1.58 -10.00
N VAL A 38 9.71 -0.43 -9.58
CA VAL A 38 9.48 0.11 -8.23
C VAL A 38 8.04 0.56 -8.05
N GLY A 39 7.51 1.35 -8.98
CA GLY A 39 6.12 1.82 -8.93
C GLY A 39 5.11 0.68 -8.89
N ILE A 40 5.28 -0.36 -9.71
CA ILE A 40 4.40 -1.54 -9.71
C ILE A 40 4.51 -2.31 -8.39
N ALA A 41 5.71 -2.53 -7.88
CA ALA A 41 5.92 -3.21 -6.60
C ALA A 41 5.26 -2.45 -5.44
N ALA A 42 5.38 -1.12 -5.42
CA ALA A 42 4.74 -0.27 -4.42
C ALA A 42 3.21 -0.30 -4.51
N ALA A 43 2.65 -0.26 -5.72
CA ALA A 43 1.21 -0.36 -5.97
C ALA A 43 0.63 -1.69 -5.46
N ILE A 44 1.28 -2.82 -5.78
CA ILE A 44 0.86 -4.15 -5.31
C ILE A 44 0.93 -4.22 -3.78
N THR A 45 2.02 -3.74 -3.20
CA THR A 45 2.23 -3.73 -1.74
C THR A 45 1.12 -2.95 -1.04
N ALA A 46 0.78 -1.76 -1.53
CA ALA A 46 -0.28 -0.94 -0.96
C ALA A 46 -1.66 -1.59 -1.09
N PHE A 47 -1.95 -2.22 -2.22
CA PHE A 47 -3.20 -2.96 -2.38
C PHE A 47 -3.32 -4.10 -1.35
N ILE A 48 -2.26 -4.90 -1.17
CA ILE A 48 -2.26 -5.99 -0.19
C ILE A 48 -2.38 -5.42 1.24
N ALA A 49 -1.64 -4.37 1.57
CA ALA A 49 -1.64 -3.76 2.90
C ALA A 49 -3.03 -3.22 3.27
N VAL A 50 -3.68 -2.46 2.39
CA VAL A 50 -5.00 -1.89 2.66
C VAL A 50 -6.07 -2.97 2.86
N ASN A 51 -6.08 -3.99 2.01
CA ASN A 51 -7.02 -5.11 2.15
C ASN A 51 -6.70 -5.96 3.39
N GLY A 52 -5.42 -6.17 3.70
CA GLY A 52 -4.98 -6.89 4.91
C GLY A 52 -5.38 -6.18 6.20
N ILE A 53 -5.12 -4.87 6.30
CA ILE A 53 -5.52 -4.04 7.45
C ILE A 53 -7.04 -4.05 7.60
N TYR A 54 -7.78 -3.98 6.50
CA TYR A 54 -9.24 -4.05 6.52
C TYR A 54 -9.74 -5.38 7.10
N LEU A 55 -9.16 -6.51 6.70
CA LEU A 55 -9.54 -7.83 7.21
C LEU A 55 -9.23 -7.99 8.70
N ILE A 56 -8.03 -7.59 9.13
CA ILE A 56 -7.63 -7.61 10.56
C ILE A 56 -8.56 -6.72 11.40
N SER A 57 -8.88 -5.53 10.90
CA SER A 57 -9.73 -4.57 11.60
C SER A 57 -11.17 -5.06 11.71
N LYS A 58 -11.68 -5.77 10.71
CA LYS A 58 -13.03 -6.34 10.71
C LYS A 58 -13.18 -7.43 11.77
N ASP A 59 -12.22 -8.36 11.87
CA ASP A 59 -12.24 -9.43 12.86
C ASP A 59 -12.10 -8.87 14.30
N SER A 60 -11.23 -7.87 14.47
CA SER A 60 -11.05 -7.17 15.76
C SER A 60 -12.33 -6.46 16.22
N ALA A 61 -13.09 -5.86 15.31
CA ALA A 61 -14.36 -5.20 15.63
C ALA A 61 -15.50 -6.17 15.93
N SER A 62 -15.49 -7.37 15.33
CA SER A 62 -16.52 -8.41 15.57
C SER A 62 -16.38 -9.07 16.95
N SER A 63 -15.16 -9.21 17.45
CA SER A 63 -14.89 -9.80 18.77
C SER A 63 -15.47 -8.97 19.93
N SER A 64 -15.59 -7.64 19.77
CA SER A 64 -16.12 -6.75 20.80
C SER A 64 -17.65 -6.85 20.96
N LYS A 65 -18.39 -7.30 19.94
CA LYS A 65 -19.86 -7.31 19.94
C LYS A 65 -20.50 -8.56 20.54
N SER A 66 -19.70 -9.59 20.84
CA SER A 66 -20.19 -10.86 21.41
C SER A 66 -20.14 -10.89 22.94
N LYS A 67 -19.79 -9.77 23.58
CA LYS A 67 -19.58 -9.68 25.04
C LYS A 67 -20.63 -8.83 25.76
N ASP A 68 -21.69 -8.43 25.08
CA ASP A 68 -22.86 -7.75 25.66
C ASP A 68 -24.10 -8.67 25.62
#